data_AF-A0A504KW71-F1
#
_entry.id   AF-A0A504KW71-F1
#
_cell.length_a   1.000
_cell.length_b   1.000
_cell.length_c   1.000
_cell.angle_alpha   90.00
_cell.angle_beta   90.00
_cell.angle_gamma   90.00
#
_symmetry.space_group_name_H-M   'P 1'
#
loop_
_entity.id
_entity.type
_entity.pdbx_description
1 polymer ?
#
loop_
_entity_poly.entity_id
_entity_poly.type
_entity_poly.pdbx_seq_one_letter_code
_entity_poly.pdbx_strand_id
1 'polypeptide(L)'
;MASIRALAQIDATEEEIASVLGVATSTFREFKKREPEVADIIERGRAEGRVSLRRTMRRMAEKNPAMAIFLAKNKLGMADKVDTKNTGDITIIVDAEDAEC
;
A
#
# COMPACT_ATOMS: atom_id res chain seq x y z
N MET A 1 -29.31 1.36 6.24
CA MET A 1 -28.26 0.62 6.98
C MET A 1 -27.16 0.23 6.00
N ALA A 2 -25.91 0.63 6.23
CA ALA A 2 -24.78 0.25 5.39
C ALA A 2 -24.44 -1.23 5.61
N SER A 3 -24.14 -1.97 4.54
CA SER A 3 -23.76 -3.38 4.65
C SER A 3 -22.26 -3.53 4.95
N ILE A 4 -21.87 -4.55 5.72
CA ILE A 4 -20.46 -4.86 6.02
C ILE A 4 -19.65 -4.99 4.72
N ARG A 5 -20.25 -5.57 3.66
CA ARG A 5 -19.62 -5.65 2.33
C ARG A 5 -19.32 -4.28 1.72
N ALA A 6 -20.26 -3.33 1.80
CA ALA A 6 -20.06 -2.00 1.24
C ALA A 6 -18.95 -1.23 1.99
N LEU A 7 -18.87 -1.39 3.31
CA LEU A 7 -17.79 -0.83 4.11
C LEU A 7 -16.44 -1.50 3.77
N ALA A 8 -16.43 -2.81 3.59
CA ALA A 8 -15.23 -3.54 3.16
C ALA A 8 -14.76 -3.13 1.75
N GLN A 9 -15.67 -2.74 0.85
CA GLN A 9 -15.33 -2.27 -0.50
C GLN A 9 -14.59 -0.93 -0.52
N ILE A 10 -14.72 -0.12 0.52
CA ILE A 10 -13.95 1.13 0.68
C ILE A 10 -12.72 0.94 1.58
N ASP A 11 -12.31 -0.31 1.78
CA ASP A 11 -11.19 -0.70 2.64
C ASP A 11 -11.30 -0.19 4.09
N ALA A 12 -12.53 -0.05 4.60
CA ALA A 12 -12.76 0.33 5.99
C ALA A 12 -12.11 -0.66 6.97
N THR A 13 -11.55 -0.11 8.04
CA THR A 13 -10.97 -0.84 9.16
C THR A 13 -12.06 -1.45 10.04
N GLU A 14 -11.69 -2.43 10.88
CA GLU A 14 -12.65 -3.04 11.81
C GLU A 14 -13.22 -2.02 12.81
N GLU A 15 -12.44 -1.01 13.18
CA GLU A 15 -12.85 0.08 14.07
C GLU A 15 -13.90 0.98 13.39
N GLU A 16 -13.68 1.34 12.13
CA GLU A 16 -14.65 2.13 11.35
C GLU A 16 -15.93 1.33 11.10
N ILE A 17 -15.83 0.03 10.80
CA ILE A 17 -17.00 -0.84 10.64
C ILE A 17 -17.78 -0.92 11.96
N ALA A 18 -17.10 -1.13 13.09
CA ALA A 18 -17.73 -1.19 14.41
C ALA A 18 -18.43 0.14 14.76
N SER A 19 -17.78 1.28 14.47
CA SER A 19 -18.32 2.62 14.67
C SER A 19 -19.61 2.85 13.85
N VAL A 20 -19.61 2.47 12.57
CA VAL A 20 -20.80 2.58 11.70
C VAL A 20 -21.92 1.65 12.16
N LEU A 21 -21.60 0.49 12.71
CA LEU A 21 -22.57 -0.46 13.28
C LEU A 21 -23.03 -0.09 14.70
N GLY A 22 -22.42 0.91 15.33
CA GLY A 22 -22.76 1.34 16.70
C GLY A 22 -22.36 0.32 17.78
N VAL A 23 -21.34 -0.51 17.53
CA VAL A 23 -20.84 -1.52 18.47
C VAL A 23 -19.40 -1.23 18.86
N ALA A 24 -18.97 -1.73 20.02
CA ALA A 24 -17.56 -1.67 20.39
C ALA A 24 -16.71 -2.53 19.43
N THR A 25 -15.48 -2.09 19.15
CA THR A 25 -14.54 -2.82 18.28
C THR A 25 -14.27 -4.24 18.79
N SER A 26 -14.20 -4.43 20.12
CA SER A 26 -14.05 -5.76 20.73
C SER A 26 -15.22 -6.68 20.39
N THR A 27 -16.46 -6.17 20.47
CA THR A 27 -17.67 -6.92 20.10
C THR A 27 -17.65 -7.33 18.63
N PHE A 28 -17.24 -6.44 17.73
CA PHE A 28 -17.14 -6.76 16.31
C PHE A 28 -16.06 -7.82 16.03
N ARG A 29 -14.92 -7.75 16.72
CA ARG A 29 -13.85 -8.77 16.59
C ARG A 29 -14.32 -10.14 17.06
N GLU A 30 -15.02 -10.23 18.18
CA GLU A 30 -15.59 -11.49 18.67
C GLU A 30 -16.69 -12.01 17.74
N PHE A 31 -17.54 -11.13 17.19
CA PHE A 31 -18.54 -11.48 16.19
C PHE A 31 -17.90 -12.10 14.93
N LYS A 32 -16.85 -11.45 14.39
CA LYS A 32 -16.08 -11.96 13.25
C LYS A 32 -15.41 -13.32 13.52
N LYS A 33 -14.95 -13.57 14.75
CA LYS A 33 -14.39 -14.88 15.15
C LYS A 33 -15.46 -15.97 15.22
N ARG A 34 -16.66 -15.62 15.71
CA ARG A 34 -17.77 -16.55 15.86
C ARG A 34 -18.40 -16.93 14.53
N GLU A 35 -18.46 -15.98 13.59
CA GLU A 35 -19.11 -16.16 12.29
C GLU A 35 -18.09 -16.01 11.14
N PRO A 36 -17.50 -17.11 10.65
CA PRO A 36 -16.46 -17.06 9.62
C PRO A 36 -16.96 -16.45 8.30
N GLU A 37 -18.27 -16.56 8.01
CA GLU A 37 -18.89 -15.92 6.84
C GLU A 37 -18.67 -14.40 6.82
N VAL A 38 -18.59 -13.75 7.98
CA VAL A 38 -18.34 -12.32 8.09
C VAL A 38 -16.93 -11.99 7.62
N ALA A 39 -15.94 -12.81 7.96
CA ALA A 39 -14.58 -12.65 7.49
C ALA A 39 -14.49 -12.82 5.97
N ASP A 40 -15.21 -13.79 5.42
CA ASP A 40 -15.28 -14.03 3.97
C ASP A 40 -15.94 -12.85 3.25
N ILE A 41 -17.05 -12.31 3.78
CA ILE A 41 -17.72 -11.13 3.23
C ILE A 41 -16.77 -9.92 3.20
N ILE A 42 -15.98 -9.72 4.25
CA ILE A 42 -15.01 -8.62 4.33
C ILE A 42 -13.92 -8.81 3.28
N GLU A 43 -13.32 -10.00 3.18
CA GLU A 43 -12.24 -10.23 2.20
C GLU A 43 -12.75 -10.11 0.76
N ARG A 44 -13.94 -10.65 0.46
CA ARG A 44 -14.56 -10.49 -0.86
C ARG A 44 -14.89 -9.04 -1.14
N GLY A 45 -15.43 -8.31 -0.17
CA GLY A 45 -15.68 -6.88 -0.26
C GLY A 45 -14.41 -6.09 -0.59
N ARG A 46 -13.30 -6.35 0.11
CA ARG A 46 -11.99 -5.74 -0.16
C ARG A 46 -11.44 -6.12 -1.54
N ALA A 47 -11.60 -7.37 -1.97
CA ALA A 47 -11.21 -7.78 -3.31
C ALA A 47 -11.99 -6.99 -4.38
N GLU A 48 -13.30 -6.85 -4.23
CA GLU A 48 -14.17 -6.06 -5.11
C GLU A 48 -13.79 -4.56 -5.09
N GLY A 49 -13.53 -4.01 -3.89
CA GLY A 49 -13.06 -2.65 -3.68
C GLY A 49 -11.78 -2.35 -4.42
N ARG A 50 -10.76 -3.21 -4.25
CA ARG A 50 -9.49 -3.12 -4.98
C ARG A 50 -9.66 -3.16 -6.49
N VAL A 51 -10.60 -3.97 -7.02
CA VAL A 51 -10.90 -3.99 -8.46
C VAL A 51 -11.54 -2.67 -8.91
N SER A 52 -12.50 -2.16 -8.16
CA SER A 52 -13.16 -0.88 -8.43
C SER A 52 -12.17 0.28 -8.43
N LEU A 53 -11.31 0.34 -7.41
CA LEU A 53 -10.25 1.34 -7.29
C LEU A 53 -9.29 1.27 -8.48
N ARG A 54 -8.83 0.08 -8.88
CA ARG A 54 -7.95 -0.09 -10.05
C ARG A 54 -8.61 0.36 -11.36
N ARG A 55 -9.91 0.12 -11.53
CA ARG A 55 -10.66 0.62 -12.70
C ARG A 55 -10.67 2.15 -12.73
N THR A 56 -10.93 2.77 -11.57
CA THR A 56 -10.93 4.23 -11.43
C THR A 56 -9.55 4.81 -11.68
N MET A 57 -8.49 4.24 -11.10
CA MET A 57 -7.11 4.65 -11.33
C MET A 57 -6.72 4.52 -12.81
N ARG A 58 -7.14 3.45 -13.50
CA ARG A 58 -6.88 3.28 -14.93
C ARG A 58 -7.53 4.39 -15.77
N ARG A 59 -8.79 4.72 -15.49
CA ARG A 59 -9.48 5.85 -16.15
C ARG A 59 -8.80 7.18 -15.85
N MET A 60 -8.36 7.39 -14.61
CA MET A 60 -7.66 8.62 -14.20
C MET A 60 -6.31 8.77 -14.91
N ALA A 61 -5.59 7.66 -15.14
CA ALA A 61 -4.32 7.65 -15.85
C ALA A 61 -4.40 8.11 -17.31
N GLU A 62 -5.58 8.07 -17.93
CA GLU A 62 -5.79 8.60 -19.30
C GLU A 62 -5.59 10.12 -19.38
N LYS A 63 -5.81 10.84 -18.27
CA LYS A 63 -5.74 12.30 -18.21
C LYS A 63 -4.68 12.83 -17.25
N ASN A 64 -4.25 12.01 -16.29
CA ASN A 64 -3.29 12.42 -15.26
C ASN A 64 -1.95 11.67 -15.43
N PRO A 65 -0.87 12.34 -15.86
CA PRO A 65 0.42 11.70 -16.10
C PRO A 65 1.06 11.16 -14.81
N ALA A 66 0.84 11.80 -13.66
CA ALA A 66 1.33 11.30 -12.38
C ALA A 66 0.70 9.96 -12.02
N MET A 67 -0.59 9.78 -12.31
CA MET A 67 -1.28 8.50 -12.11
C MET A 67 -0.79 7.43 -13.10
N ALA A 68 -0.52 7.81 -14.35
CA ALA A 68 0.07 6.91 -15.34
C ALA A 68 1.46 6.41 -14.91
N ILE A 69 2.34 7.32 -14.45
CA ILE A 69 3.67 6.98 -13.92
C ILE A 69 3.54 6.09 -12.69
N PHE A 70 2.62 6.41 -11.77
CA PHE A 70 2.39 5.61 -10.57
C PHE A 70 1.99 4.16 -10.92
N LEU A 71 1.06 3.98 -11.86
CA LEU A 71 0.66 2.66 -12.31
C LEU A 71 1.79 1.96 -13.07
N ALA A 72 2.55 2.67 -13.90
CA ALA A 72 3.68 2.11 -14.63
C ALA A 72 4.74 1.53 -13.68
N LYS A 73 5.09 2.26 -12.61
CA LYS A 73 6.01 1.77 -11.59
C LYS A 73 5.47 0.57 -10.84
N ASN A 74 4.27 0.68 -10.29
CA ASN A 74 3.72 -0.33 -9.37
C ASN A 74 3.12 -1.57 -10.05
N LYS A 75 2.70 -1.48 -11.32
CA LYS A 75 2.05 -2.59 -12.06
C LYS A 75 2.91 -3.14 -13.19
N LEU A 76 3.76 -2.32 -13.81
CA LEU A 76 4.61 -2.74 -14.93
C LEU A 76 6.06 -2.95 -14.50
N GLY A 77 6.42 -2.65 -13.25
CA GLY A 77 7.78 -2.80 -12.73
C GLY A 77 8.77 -1.81 -13.32
N MET A 78 8.29 -0.69 -13.88
CA MET A 78 9.17 0.38 -14.34
C MET A 78 9.88 1.00 -13.15
N ALA A 79 11.18 1.24 -13.29
CA ALA A 79 12.00 1.89 -12.27
C ALA A 79 12.67 3.11 -12.87
N ASP A 80 12.77 4.18 -12.08
CA ASP A 80 13.58 5.34 -12.46
C ASP A 80 15.05 4.93 -12.34
N LYS A 81 15.81 5.12 -13.42
CA LYS A 81 17.27 4.99 -13.37
C LYS A 81 17.86 6.35 -13.06
N VAL A 82 18.64 6.41 -11.99
CA VAL A 82 19.46 7.58 -11.67
C VAL A 82 20.90 7.20 -11.98
N ASP A 83 21.44 7.74 -13.07
CA ASP A 83 22.85 7.59 -13.41
C ASP A 83 23.68 8.52 -12.52
N THR A 84 24.12 8.02 -11.38
CA THR A 84 25.03 8.75 -10.49
C THR A 84 26.45 8.66 -11.03
N LYS A 85 26.87 9.67 -11.79
CA LYS A 85 28.29 9.86 -12.12
C LYS A 85 28.99 10.48 -10.91
N ASN A 86 29.72 9.65 -10.16
CA ASN A 86 30.61 10.13 -9.10
C ASN A 86 31.85 10.78 -9.73
N THR A 87 31.77 12.08 -10.03
CA THR A 87 32.91 12.92 -10.41
C THR A 87 33.56 13.53 -9.16
N GLY A 88 33.90 12.67 -8.19
CA GLY A 88 34.60 13.08 -6.98
C GLY A 88 36.08 12.72 -7.09
N ASP A 89 36.96 13.68 -6.84
CA ASP A 89 38.40 13.44 -6.75
C ASP A 89 38.69 12.55 -5.53
N ILE A 90 39.20 11.34 -5.79
CA ILE A 90 39.59 10.40 -4.74
C ILE A 90 40.96 10.86 -4.21
N THR A 91 40.98 11.43 -3.01
CA THR A 91 42.25 11.71 -2.31
C THR A 91 42.64 10.48 -1.50
N ILE A 92 43.70 9.79 -1.93
CA ILE A 92 44.29 8.66 -1.20
C ILE A 92 45.37 9.25 -0.28
N ILE A 93 45.15 9.17 1.03
CA ILE A 93 46.17 9.49 2.04
C ILE A 93 46.81 8.16 2.42
N VAL A 94 48.09 7.99 2.09
CA VAL A 94 48.90 6.85 2.52
C VAL A 94 49.72 7.32 3.71
N ASP A 95 49.32 6.90 4.91
CA ASP A 95 50.16 7.05 6.10
C ASP A 95 51.24 5.98 6.04
N ALA A 96 52.47 6.41 5.73
CA ALA A 96 53.66 5.58 5.86
C ALA A 96 54.11 5.64 7.32
N GLU A 97 53.76 4.61 8.11
CA GLU A 97 54.52 4.28 9.32
C GLU A 97 55.83 3.62 8.86
N ASP A 98 56.80 4.45 8.50
CA ASP A 98 58.19 4.03 8.34
C ASP A 98 58.83 3.82 9.71
N ALA A 99 59.24 2.57 9.93
CA ALA A 99 60.48 2.16 10.58
C ALA A 99 60.72 2.57 12.06
N GLU A 100 60.63 1.57 12.94
CA GLU A 100 61.60 1.42 14.04
C GLU A 100 62.08 -0.04 14.15
N CYS A 101 63.41 -0.19 13.97
CA CYS A 101 64.34 -1.28 14.33
C CYS A 101 64.10 -2.73 13.90
#